data_AF-A0A258SLB6-F1
#
_entry.id   AF-A0A258SLB6-F1
#
_cell.length_a   1.000
_cell.length_b   1.000
_cell.length_c   1.000
_cell.angle_alpha   90.00
_cell.angle_beta   90.00
_cell.angle_gamma   90.00
#
_symmetry.space_group_name_H-M   'P 1'
#
loop_
_entity.id
_entity.type
_entity.pdbx_description
1 polymer ?
#
loop_
_entity_poly.entity_id
_entity_poly.type
_entity_poly.pdbx_seq_one_letter_code
_entity_poly.pdbx_strand_id
1 'polypeptide(L)'
;MRGFIGSWQFWALGAAVFAALTAIFGKVGVSAVHSDLATLIRTIVILAIISLMVVAGNAWQPLDTISSKTWLFLVLSGAATGASWLCYFRALQIGEA
;
A
#
# COMPACT_ATOMS: atom_id res chain seq x y z
N MET A 1 -20.86 19.74 12.62
CA MET A 1 -21.10 19.14 11.29
C MET A 1 -19.83 18.36 10.93
N ARG A 2 -19.87 17.03 10.85
CA ARG A 2 -18.76 16.27 10.24
C ARG A 2 -18.75 16.67 8.76
N GLY A 3 -17.82 17.54 8.37
CA GLY A 3 -17.67 17.96 6.97
C GLY A 3 -17.53 16.76 6.05
N PHE A 4 -17.83 16.92 4.77
CA PHE A 4 -17.79 15.85 3.76
C PHE A 4 -16.47 15.03 3.78
N ILE A 5 -15.35 15.69 4.13
CA ILE A 5 -14.01 15.09 4.28
C ILE A 5 -13.88 14.14 5.50
N GLY A 6 -14.73 14.31 6.51
CA GLY A 6 -14.77 13.45 7.70
C GLY A 6 -15.72 12.26 7.59
N SER A 7 -16.38 12.08 6.44
CA SER A 7 -17.28 10.97 6.17
C SER A 7 -16.52 9.77 5.59
N TRP A 8 -16.88 8.56 6.04
CA TRP A 8 -16.25 7.32 5.57
C TRP A 8 -16.45 7.13 4.05
N GLN A 9 -17.57 7.62 3.50
CA GLN A 9 -17.87 7.54 2.08
C GLN A 9 -16.84 8.29 1.23
N PHE A 10 -16.40 9.46 1.68
CA PHE A 10 -15.37 10.24 0.98
C PHE A 10 -14.05 9.46 0.88
N TRP A 11 -13.59 8.87 1.99
CA TRP A 11 -12.38 8.06 2.02
C TRP A 11 -12.53 6.75 1.24
N ALA A 12 -13.71 6.12 1.24
CA ALA A 12 -13.99 4.92 0.45
C ALA A 12 -13.95 5.20 -1.06
N LEU A 13 -14.53 6.32 -1.51
CA LEU A 13 -14.45 6.74 -2.92
C LEU A 13 -13.00 7.05 -3.33
N GLY A 14 -12.26 7.76 -2.48
CA GLY A 14 -10.84 7.98 -2.70
C GLY A 14 -10.07 6.67 -2.86
N ALA A 15 -10.29 5.70 -1.96
CA ALA A 15 -9.66 4.39 -2.03
C ALA A 15 -9.99 3.64 -3.33
N ALA A 16 -11.24 3.70 -3.80
CA ALA A 16 -11.65 3.07 -5.06
C ALA A 16 -10.93 3.68 -6.28
N VAL A 17 -10.82 5.01 -6.33
CA VAL A 17 -10.09 5.71 -7.41
C VAL A 17 -8.61 5.32 -7.41
N PHE A 18 -7.94 5.35 -6.25
CA PHE A 18 -6.52 4.94 -6.16
C PHE A 18 -6.30 3.46 -6.45
N ALA A 19 -7.26 2.58 -6.13
CA ALA A 19 -7.20 1.17 -6.50
C ALA A 19 -7.27 0.99 -8.02
N ALA A 20 -8.17 1.71 -8.71
CA ALA A 20 -8.26 1.69 -10.16
C ALA A 20 -6.97 2.20 -10.83
N LEU A 21 -6.43 3.33 -10.36
CA LEU A 21 -5.16 3.86 -10.85
C LEU A 21 -3.99 2.90 -10.61
N THR A 22 -3.96 2.26 -9.44
CA THR A 22 -2.96 1.22 -9.12
C THR A 22 -3.00 0.08 -10.11
N ALA A 23 -4.20 -0.40 -10.48
CA ALA A 23 -4.34 -1.50 -11.44
C ALA A 23 -3.83 -1.08 -12.82
N ILE A 24 -4.16 0.13 -13.29
CA ILE A 24 -3.72 0.66 -14.59
C ILE A 24 -2.19 0.81 -14.62
N PHE A 25 -1.60 1.51 -13.64
CA PHE A 25 -0.15 1.72 -13.59
C PHE A 25 0.61 0.42 -13.35
N GLY A 26 0.05 -0.49 -12.56
CA GLY A 26 0.60 -1.82 -12.32
C GLY A 26 0.71 -2.63 -13.61
N LYS A 27 -0.35 -2.65 -14.41
CA LYS A 27 -0.34 -3.32 -15.72
C LYS A 27 0.71 -2.72 -16.65
N VAL A 28 0.73 -1.39 -16.80
CA VAL A 28 1.70 -0.71 -17.68
C VAL A 28 3.15 -0.92 -17.20
N GLY A 29 3.39 -0.85 -15.88
CA GLY A 29 4.73 -0.97 -15.30
C GLY A 29 5.32 -2.38 -15.38
N VAL A 30 4.50 -3.41 -15.11
CA VAL A 30 4.97 -4.82 -15.14
C VAL A 30 5.19 -5.33 -16.57
N SER A 31 4.63 -4.69 -17.59
CA SER A 31 4.93 -5.03 -18.99
C SER A 31 6.38 -4.73 -19.41
N ALA A 32 7.07 -3.82 -18.71
CA ALA A 32 8.42 -3.39 -19.08
C ALA A 32 9.54 -4.04 -18.25
N VAL A 33 9.23 -4.58 -17.07
CA VAL A 33 10.20 -5.14 -16.11
C VAL A 33 9.62 -6.34 -15.35
N HIS A 34 10.48 -7.17 -14.75
CA HIS A 34 10.03 -8.31 -13.94
C HIS A 34 9.10 -7.86 -12.78
N SER A 35 8.02 -8.62 -12.52
CA SER A 35 6.98 -8.31 -11.52
C SER A 35 7.55 -7.98 -10.14
N ASP A 36 8.58 -8.70 -9.74
CA ASP A 36 9.18 -8.58 -8.40
C ASP A 36 9.97 -7.28 -8.27
N LEU A 37 10.65 -6.85 -9.34
CA LEU A 37 11.36 -5.58 -9.39
C LEU A 37 10.36 -4.41 -9.37
N ALA A 38 9.28 -4.49 -10.15
CA ALA A 38 8.21 -3.49 -10.11
C ALA A 38 7.59 -3.36 -8.71
N THR A 39 7.36 -4.50 -8.05
CA THR A 39 6.82 -4.54 -6.69
C THR A 39 7.79 -3.92 -5.68
N LEU A 40 9.10 -4.18 -5.80
CA LEU A 40 10.14 -3.57 -4.96
C LEU A 40 10.21 -2.05 -5.15
N ILE A 41 10.18 -1.55 -6.37
CA ILE A 41 10.16 -0.11 -6.63
C ILE A 41 8.93 0.51 -5.99
N ARG A 42 7.76 -0.13 -6.13
CA ARG A 42 6.51 0.33 -5.53
C ARG A 42 6.57 0.38 -4.00
N THR A 43 7.14 -0.63 -3.34
CA THR A 43 7.28 -0.62 -1.88
C THR A 43 8.20 0.49 -1.40
N ILE A 44 9.28 0.81 -2.13
CA ILE A 44 10.17 1.93 -1.80
C ILE A 44 9.41 3.27 -1.90
N VAL A 45 8.62 3.47 -2.97
CA VAL A 45 7.81 4.69 -3.12
C VAL A 45 6.78 4.81 -1.99
N ILE A 46 6.09 3.73 -1.65
CA ILE A 46 5.10 3.71 -0.56
C ILE A 46 5.77 3.99 0.78
N LEU A 47 6.93 3.38 1.04
CA LEU A 47 7.71 3.63 2.26
C LEU A 47 8.08 5.10 2.37
N ALA A 48 8.61 5.72 1.31
CA ALA A 48 8.96 7.13 1.30
C ALA A 48 7.76 8.05 1.59
N ILE A 49 6.60 7.78 0.97
CA ILE A 49 5.37 8.57 1.18
C ILE A 49 4.88 8.43 2.64
N ILE A 50 4.80 7.20 3.16
CA ILE A 50 4.32 6.96 4.54
C ILE A 50 5.30 7.57 5.54
N SER A 51 6.60 7.40 5.36
CA SER A 51 7.62 8.03 6.22
C SER A 51 7.48 9.55 6.23
N LEU A 52 7.30 10.18 5.08
CA LEU A 52 7.07 11.63 4.99
C LEU A 52 5.80 12.05 5.74
N MET A 53 4.71 11.31 5.59
CA MET A 53 3.46 11.58 6.31
C MET A 53 3.61 11.45 7.83
N VAL A 54 4.32 10.43 8.32
CA VAL A 54 4.55 10.21 9.75
C VAL A 54 5.40 11.35 10.33
N VAL A 55 6.45 11.77 9.62
CA VAL A 55 7.29 12.92 10.01
C VAL A 55 6.49 14.22 9.98
N ALA A 56 5.76 14.50 8.91
CA ALA A 56 4.98 15.74 8.75
C ALA A 56 3.81 15.83 9.74
N GLY A 57 3.18 14.70 10.09
CA GLY A 57 2.10 14.61 11.06
C GLY A 57 2.55 14.53 12.52
N ASN A 58 3.87 14.51 12.78
CA ASN A 58 4.45 14.29 14.10
C ASN A 58 3.88 13.04 14.82
N ALA A 59 3.63 11.99 14.04
CA ALA A 59 2.96 10.76 14.48
C ALA A 59 3.95 9.69 14.97
N TRP A 60 5.19 10.06 15.22
CA TRP A 60 6.20 9.17 15.78
C TRP A 60 5.86 8.86 17.24
N GLN A 61 5.79 7.57 17.55
CA GLN A 61 5.62 7.09 18.91
C GLN A 61 6.83 6.23 19.32
N PRO A 62 7.22 6.23 20.60
CA PRO A 62 8.27 5.36 21.10
C PRO A 62 7.95 3.88 20.85
N LEU A 63 8.88 3.12 20.28
CA LEU A 63 8.63 1.74 19.85
C LEU A 63 8.37 0.78 21.01
N ASP A 64 8.84 1.12 22.21
CA ASP A 64 8.62 0.41 23.48
C ASP A 64 7.17 0.53 23.99
N THR A 65 6.40 1.52 23.51
CA THR A 65 4.97 1.63 23.81
C THR A 65 4.10 0.64 23.03
N ILE A 66 4.66 0.00 21.99
CA ILE A 66 3.94 -0.93 21.12
C ILE A 66 4.06 -2.34 21.69
N SER A 67 2.92 -2.95 22.05
CA SER A 67 2.91 -4.32 22.57
C SER A 67 3.45 -5.35 21.58
N SER A 68 4.07 -6.43 22.07
CA SER A 68 4.58 -7.53 21.23
C SER A 68 3.49 -8.19 20.37
N LYS A 69 2.24 -8.21 20.87
CA LYS A 69 1.08 -8.70 20.10
C LYS A 69 0.79 -7.78 18.92
N THR A 70 0.81 -6.46 19.12
CA THR A 70 0.63 -5.48 18.05
C THR A 70 1.72 -5.65 16.98
N TRP A 71 2.98 -5.79 17.40
CA TRP A 71 4.09 -6.08 16.48
C TRP A 71 3.85 -7.33 15.63
N LEU A 72 3.44 -8.44 16.24
CA LEU A 72 3.14 -9.67 15.52
C LEU A 72 2.05 -9.47 14.45
N PHE A 73 0.92 -8.84 14.82
CA PHE A 73 -0.16 -8.60 13.86
C PHE A 73 0.24 -7.62 12.76
N LEU A 74 1.04 -6.60 13.05
CA LEU A 74 1.55 -5.67 12.03
C LEU A 74 2.49 -6.36 11.04
N VAL A 75 3.40 -7.20 11.54
CA VAL A 75 4.32 -7.99 10.68
C VAL A 75 3.53 -8.97 9.83
N LEU A 76 2.59 -9.72 10.41
CA LEU A 76 1.74 -10.65 9.66
C LEU A 76 0.87 -9.93 8.62
N SER A 77 0.30 -8.79 8.95
CA SER A 77 -0.47 -7.96 8.01
C SER A 77 0.40 -7.43 6.87
N GLY A 78 1.63 -6.99 7.17
CA GLY A 78 2.59 -6.54 6.18
C GLY A 78 3.01 -7.68 5.23
N ALA A 79 3.31 -8.86 5.80
CA ALA A 79 3.63 -10.06 5.04
C ALA A 79 2.48 -10.49 4.12
N ALA A 80 1.24 -10.50 4.63
CA ALA A 80 0.05 -10.80 3.84
C ALA A 80 -0.15 -9.80 2.69
N THR A 81 0.06 -8.51 2.95
CA THR A 81 -0.03 -7.46 1.93
C THR A 81 1.02 -7.66 0.83
N GLY A 82 2.29 -7.87 1.21
CA GLY A 82 3.37 -8.13 0.27
C GLY A 82 3.13 -9.39 -0.57
N ALA A 83 2.73 -10.49 0.06
CA ALA A 83 2.39 -11.72 -0.64
C ALA A 83 1.23 -11.51 -1.63
N SER A 84 0.20 -10.76 -1.23
CA SER A 84 -0.94 -10.45 -2.12
C SER A 84 -0.51 -9.68 -3.37
N TRP A 85 0.43 -8.74 -3.26
CA TRP A 85 0.93 -7.97 -4.40
C TRP A 85 1.76 -8.83 -5.34
N LEU A 86 2.64 -9.68 -4.80
CA LEU A 86 3.43 -10.61 -5.61
C LEU A 86 2.51 -11.52 -6.43
N CYS A 87 1.49 -12.11 -5.80
CA CYS A 87 0.51 -12.94 -6.51
C CYS A 87 -0.28 -12.14 -7.55
N TYR A 88 -0.77 -10.94 -7.20
CA TYR A 88 -1.56 -10.09 -8.09
C TYR A 88 -0.77 -9.66 -9.33
N PHE A 89 0.45 -9.15 -9.16
CA PHE A 89 1.26 -8.70 -10.29
C PHE A 89 1.78 -9.84 -11.13
N ARG A 90 2.08 -10.99 -10.51
CA ARG A 90 2.40 -12.20 -11.28
C ARG A 90 1.20 -12.65 -12.11
N ALA A 91 -0.01 -12.59 -11.58
CA ALA A 91 -1.22 -12.89 -12.33
C ALA A 91 -1.45 -11.90 -13.49
N LEU A 92 -1.23 -10.60 -13.28
CA LEU A 92 -1.30 -9.60 -14.35
C LEU A 92 -0.23 -9.80 -15.44
N GLN A 93 0.94 -10.32 -15.08
CA GLN A 93 2.01 -10.56 -16.04
C GLN A 93 1.77 -11.80 -16.92
N ILE A 94 1.13 -12.84 -16.36
CA ILE A 94 0.86 -14.11 -17.06
C ILE A 94 -0.49 -14.07 -17.79
N GLY A 95 -1.48 -13.35 -17.25
CA GLY A 95 -2.78 -13.22 -17.87
C GLY A 95 -2.71 -12.32 -19.11
N GLU A 96 -3.19 -12.83 -20.25
CA GLU A 96 -3.50 -11.97 -21.39
C GLU A 96 -4.66 -11.04 -21.02
N ALA A 97 -4.34 -9.77 -20.79
CA ALA A 97 -5.31 -8.71 -20.62
C ALA A 97 -4.85 -7.47 -21.38
#